data_AF-A0A372FBT0-F1
#
_entry.id   AF-A0A372FBT0-F1
#
_cell.length_a   1.000
_cell.length_b   1.000
_cell.length_c   1.000
_cell.angle_alpha   90.00
_cell.angle_beta   90.00
_cell.angle_gamma   90.00
#
_symmetry.space_group_name_H-M   'P 1'
#
loop_
_entity.id
_entity.type
_entity.pdbx_description
1 polymer ?
#
loop_
_entity_poly.entity_id
_entity_poly.type
_entity_poly.pdbx_seq_one_letter_code
_entity_poly.pdbx_strand_id
1 'polypeptide(L)'
;MEEKDIKEQFILLRAEGCSFNKIAKKLNKAKGTLLEWNKELAEEISNCKALQLESLYEKYFLLQESRLQLFGEVLLVIKKELAKRNFANISTEKLLEFLLKYYSLLKEEYIEPKFSTESEIQEKKTERLDLEKFISRLSKKET
;
A
#
# COMPACT_ATOMS: atom_id res chain seq x y z
N MET A 1 -34.35 -20.06 -10.68
CA MET A 1 -33.24 -19.25 -10.15
C MET A 1 -33.87 -18.21 -9.25
N GLU A 2 -33.48 -18.18 -7.99
CA GLU A 2 -34.07 -17.27 -7.02
C GLU A 2 -33.67 -15.82 -7.34
N GLU A 3 -34.50 -14.86 -6.95
CA GLU A 3 -34.28 -13.44 -7.27
C GLU A 3 -32.93 -12.92 -6.73
N LYS A 4 -32.51 -13.45 -5.59
CA LYS A 4 -31.23 -13.16 -4.94
C LYS A 4 -30.04 -13.52 -5.84
N ASP A 5 -30.02 -14.72 -6.42
CA ASP A 5 -28.93 -15.16 -7.30
C ASP A 5 -28.80 -14.26 -8.55
N ILE A 6 -29.93 -13.75 -9.05
CA ILE A 6 -29.96 -12.88 -10.23
C ILE A 6 -29.38 -11.49 -9.89
N LYS A 7 -29.68 -10.95 -8.70
CA LYS A 7 -29.09 -9.70 -8.21
C LYS A 7 -27.58 -9.85 -7.97
N GLU A 8 -27.13 -10.98 -7.43
CA GLU A 8 -25.70 -11.28 -7.28
C GLU A 8 -24.98 -11.33 -8.64
N GLN A 9 -25.56 -12.02 -9.63
CA GLN A 9 -25.00 -12.02 -10.99
C GLN A 9 -25.00 -10.63 -11.63
N PHE A 10 -26.02 -9.81 -11.36
CA PHE A 10 -26.04 -8.43 -11.82
C PHE A 10 -24.89 -7.61 -11.22
N ILE A 11 -24.62 -7.75 -9.90
CA ILE A 11 -23.51 -7.08 -9.22
C ILE A 11 -22.17 -7.45 -9.87
N LEU A 12 -21.91 -8.76 -10.08
CA LEU A 12 -20.69 -9.25 -10.72
C LEU A 12 -20.50 -8.66 -12.12
N LEU A 13 -21.54 -8.72 -12.97
CA LEU A 13 -21.47 -8.21 -14.34
C LEU A 13 -21.29 -6.69 -14.39
N ARG A 14 -21.89 -5.95 -13.45
CA ARG A 14 -21.72 -4.50 -13.36
C ARG A 14 -20.36 -4.10 -12.82
N ALA A 15 -19.78 -4.89 -11.92
CA ALA A 15 -18.42 -4.72 -11.43
C ALA A 15 -17.39 -4.89 -12.58
N GLU A 16 -17.61 -5.88 -13.44
CA GLU A 16 -16.82 -6.11 -14.68
C GLU A 16 -17.01 -5.02 -15.75
N GLY A 17 -17.88 -4.03 -15.54
CA GLY A 17 -18.11 -2.93 -16.49
C GLY A 17 -19.04 -3.28 -17.65
N CYS A 18 -19.79 -4.38 -17.58
CA CYS A 18 -20.77 -4.70 -18.63
C CYS A 18 -21.88 -3.63 -18.72
N SER A 19 -22.31 -3.34 -19.95
CA SER A 19 -23.39 -2.39 -20.20
C SER A 19 -24.76 -3.00 -19.86
N PHE A 20 -25.71 -2.16 -19.44
CA PHE A 20 -27.08 -2.59 -19.13
C PHE A 20 -27.74 -3.37 -20.28
N ASN A 21 -27.45 -3.02 -21.54
CA ASN A 21 -28.00 -3.73 -22.70
C ASN A 21 -27.49 -5.18 -22.79
N LYS A 22 -26.20 -5.42 -22.48
CA LYS A 22 -25.63 -6.77 -22.46
C LYS A 22 -26.21 -7.58 -21.30
N ILE A 23 -26.34 -6.96 -20.14
CA ILE A 23 -26.86 -7.62 -18.93
C ILE A 23 -28.36 -7.94 -19.08
N ALA A 24 -29.15 -7.03 -19.66
CA ALA A 24 -30.57 -7.25 -19.93
C ALA A 24 -30.82 -8.50 -20.78
N LYS A 25 -30.00 -8.69 -21.83
CA LYS A 25 -30.06 -9.89 -22.67
C LYS A 25 -29.64 -11.16 -21.92
N LYS A 26 -28.63 -11.07 -21.05
CA LYS A 26 -28.08 -12.21 -20.30
C LYS A 26 -29.00 -12.67 -19.16
N LEU A 27 -29.59 -11.74 -18.43
CA LEU A 27 -30.45 -12.01 -17.27
C LEU A 27 -31.94 -12.05 -17.62
N ASN A 28 -32.30 -11.77 -18.90
CA ASN A 28 -33.67 -11.65 -19.38
C ASN A 28 -34.52 -10.69 -18.51
N LYS A 29 -33.98 -9.50 -18.23
CA LYS A 29 -34.62 -8.46 -17.42
C LYS A 29 -34.77 -7.17 -18.21
N ALA A 30 -35.85 -6.44 -17.91
CA ALA A 30 -36.08 -5.12 -18.50
C ALA A 30 -34.99 -4.14 -18.06
N LYS A 31 -34.61 -3.24 -18.97
CA LYS A 31 -33.58 -2.23 -18.69
C LYS A 31 -33.96 -1.28 -17.55
N GLY A 32 -35.25 -0.98 -17.39
CA GLY A 32 -35.76 -0.18 -16.26
C GLY A 32 -35.44 -0.81 -14.91
N THR A 33 -35.71 -2.11 -14.77
CA THR A 33 -35.39 -2.88 -13.56
C THR A 33 -33.90 -2.86 -13.25
N LEU A 34 -33.03 -2.99 -14.26
CA LEU A 34 -31.58 -2.94 -14.06
C LEU A 34 -31.07 -1.55 -13.64
N LEU A 35 -31.73 -0.47 -14.08
CA LEU A 35 -31.39 0.89 -13.65
C LEU A 35 -31.78 1.12 -12.19
N GLU A 36 -32.91 0.55 -11.76
CA GLU A 36 -33.36 0.59 -10.38
C GLU A 36 -32.43 -0.22 -9.47
N TRP A 37 -32.11 -1.45 -9.85
CA TRP A 37 -31.12 -2.28 -9.15
C TRP A 37 -29.74 -1.64 -9.12
N ASN A 38 -29.33 -0.89 -10.15
CA ASN A 38 -28.06 -0.18 -10.12
C ASN A 38 -28.03 0.91 -9.03
N LYS A 39 -29.18 1.52 -8.71
CA LYS A 39 -29.28 2.50 -7.63
C LYS A 39 -29.35 1.80 -6.27
N GLU A 40 -30.17 0.76 -6.18
CA GLU A 40 -30.36 -0.04 -4.97
C GLU A 40 -29.06 -0.71 -4.51
N LEU A 41 -28.32 -1.32 -5.44
CA LEU A 41 -27.14 -2.15 -5.18
C LEU A 41 -25.81 -1.40 -5.46
N ALA A 42 -25.84 -0.07 -5.38
CA ALA A 42 -24.70 0.76 -5.78
C ALA A 42 -23.47 0.51 -4.90
N GLU A 43 -23.69 0.28 -3.60
CA GLU A 43 -22.63 0.00 -2.63
C GLU A 43 -21.98 -1.36 -2.90
N GLU A 44 -22.78 -2.41 -3.11
CA GLU A 44 -22.30 -3.77 -3.39
C GLU A 44 -21.54 -3.83 -4.72
N ILE A 45 -22.00 -3.11 -5.74
CA ILE A 45 -21.27 -2.97 -7.01
C ILE A 45 -19.92 -2.26 -6.78
N SER A 46 -19.89 -1.21 -5.94
CA SER A 46 -18.67 -0.49 -5.62
C SER A 46 -17.67 -1.37 -4.85
N ASN A 47 -18.14 -2.10 -3.84
CA ASN A 47 -17.34 -3.01 -3.04
C ASN A 47 -16.79 -4.16 -3.90
N CYS A 48 -17.61 -4.74 -4.78
CA CYS A 48 -17.16 -5.77 -5.71
C CYS A 48 -16.09 -5.25 -6.68
N LYS A 49 -16.23 -4.02 -7.18
CA LYS A 49 -15.18 -3.38 -8.00
C LYS A 49 -13.89 -3.15 -7.23
N ALA A 50 -13.98 -2.72 -5.98
CA ALA A 50 -12.81 -2.52 -5.13
C ALA A 50 -12.05 -3.83 -4.93
N LEU A 51 -12.76 -4.93 -4.61
CA LEU A 51 -12.17 -6.27 -4.48
C LEU A 51 -11.54 -6.77 -5.78
N GLN A 52 -12.20 -6.56 -6.93
CA GLN A 52 -11.62 -6.94 -8.23
C GLN A 52 -10.35 -6.13 -8.54
N LEU A 53 -10.33 -4.84 -8.20
CA LEU A 53 -9.17 -3.97 -8.39
C LEU A 53 -8.02 -4.36 -7.46
N GLU A 54 -8.31 -4.68 -6.20
CA GLU A 54 -7.33 -5.17 -5.23
C GLU A 54 -6.68 -6.47 -5.72
N SER A 55 -7.48 -7.45 -6.17
CA SER A 55 -6.98 -8.69 -6.76
C SER A 55 -6.13 -8.45 -8.01
N LEU A 56 -6.47 -7.44 -8.81
CA LEU A 56 -5.65 -7.02 -9.96
C LEU A 56 -4.31 -6.43 -9.51
N TYR A 57 -4.30 -5.63 -8.45
CA TYR A 57 -3.07 -5.07 -7.88
C TYR A 57 -2.17 -6.16 -7.29
N GLU A 58 -2.73 -7.15 -6.60
CA GLU A 58 -1.99 -8.33 -6.14
C GLU A 58 -1.36 -9.06 -7.33
N LYS A 59 -2.15 -9.37 -8.36
CA LYS A 59 -1.69 -10.11 -9.55
C LYS A 59 -0.51 -9.45 -10.26
N TYR A 60 -0.50 -8.12 -10.33
CA TYR A 60 0.57 -7.36 -10.99
C TYR A 60 1.60 -6.79 -10.03
N PHE A 61 1.64 -7.25 -8.78
CA PHE A 61 2.58 -6.80 -7.76
C PHE A 61 2.56 -5.27 -7.56
N LEU A 62 1.42 -4.62 -7.78
CA LEU A 62 1.27 -3.17 -7.64
C LEU A 62 1.00 -2.74 -6.20
N LEU A 63 0.75 -3.70 -5.30
CA LEU A 63 0.71 -3.43 -3.86
C LEU A 63 2.08 -2.98 -3.36
N GLN A 64 2.09 -2.07 -2.39
CA GLN A 64 3.31 -1.47 -1.85
C GLN A 64 4.31 -2.53 -1.37
N GLU A 65 3.83 -3.55 -0.67
CA GLU A 65 4.64 -4.66 -0.15
C GLU A 65 5.25 -5.50 -1.29
N SER A 66 4.45 -5.86 -2.29
CA SER A 66 4.90 -6.61 -3.47
C SER A 66 5.98 -5.86 -4.25
N ARG A 67 5.82 -4.54 -4.42
CA ARG A 67 6.85 -3.68 -5.04
C ARG A 67 8.11 -3.61 -4.19
N LEU A 68 7.98 -3.49 -2.88
CA LEU A 68 9.11 -3.43 -1.97
C LEU A 68 9.91 -4.73 -1.98
N GLN A 69 9.25 -5.89 -1.98
CA GLN A 69 9.89 -7.20 -2.10
C GLN A 69 10.64 -7.32 -3.43
N LEU A 70 9.97 -7.01 -4.55
CA LEU A 70 10.59 -7.03 -5.87
C LEU A 70 11.84 -6.13 -5.93
N PHE A 71 11.74 -4.88 -5.46
CA PHE A 71 12.88 -3.97 -5.44
C PHE A 71 13.98 -4.43 -4.49
N GLY A 72 13.64 -5.00 -3.33
CA GLY A 72 14.59 -5.56 -2.38
C GLY A 72 15.40 -6.71 -2.99
N GLU A 73 14.74 -7.65 -3.65
CA GLU A 73 15.40 -8.76 -4.34
C GLU A 73 16.35 -8.27 -5.44
N VAL A 74 15.89 -7.34 -6.26
CA VAL A 74 16.70 -6.73 -7.33
C VAL A 74 17.91 -5.98 -6.76
N LEU A 75 17.72 -5.19 -5.70
CA LEU A 75 18.80 -4.47 -5.03
C LEU A 75 19.86 -5.43 -4.47
N LEU A 76 19.45 -6.56 -3.90
CA LEU A 76 20.38 -7.58 -3.40
C LEU A 76 21.20 -8.20 -4.53
N VAL A 77 20.57 -8.52 -5.67
CA VAL A 77 21.27 -9.04 -6.85
C VAL A 77 22.27 -8.00 -7.38
N ILE A 78 21.87 -6.75 -7.52
CA ILE A 78 22.74 -5.65 -7.96
C ILE A 78 23.92 -5.48 -7.00
N LYS A 79 23.67 -5.45 -5.68
CA LYS A 79 24.73 -5.34 -4.66
C LYS A 79 25.72 -6.50 -4.74
N LYS A 80 25.24 -7.73 -4.92
CA LYS A 80 26.10 -8.93 -5.08
C LYS A 80 26.97 -8.86 -6.34
N GLU A 81 26.40 -8.44 -7.46
CA GLU A 81 27.15 -8.32 -8.72
C GLU A 81 28.16 -7.17 -8.69
N LEU A 82 27.79 -6.02 -8.12
CA LEU A 82 28.71 -4.90 -7.93
C LEU A 82 29.86 -5.24 -6.98
N ALA A 83 29.62 -6.02 -5.93
CA ALA A 83 30.68 -6.44 -5.00
C ALA A 83 31.75 -7.33 -5.66
N LYS A 84 31.40 -8.04 -6.74
CA LYS A 84 32.34 -8.89 -7.50
C LYS A 84 33.12 -8.10 -8.56
N ARG A 85 32.60 -6.97 -9.02
CA ARG A 85 33.19 -6.20 -10.12
C ARG A 85 34.34 -5.35 -9.62
N ASN A 86 35.41 -5.31 -10.40
CA ASN A 86 36.48 -4.33 -10.20
C ASN A 86 36.05 -2.98 -10.78
N PHE A 87 36.22 -1.91 -9.99
CA PHE A 87 35.87 -0.54 -10.38
C PHE A 87 36.94 0.12 -11.27
N ALA A 88 38.05 -0.56 -11.58
CA ALA A 88 39.15 -0.03 -12.38
C ALA A 88 38.76 0.47 -13.79
N ASN A 89 37.69 -0.07 -14.37
CA ASN A 89 37.21 0.31 -15.72
C ASN A 89 36.13 1.42 -15.69
N ILE A 90 35.78 1.95 -14.51
CA ILE A 90 34.82 3.04 -14.37
C ILE A 90 35.59 4.36 -14.49
N SER A 91 35.03 5.32 -15.23
CA SER A 91 35.67 6.63 -15.38
C SER A 91 35.79 7.35 -14.04
N THR A 92 36.87 8.12 -13.87
CA THR A 92 37.10 8.93 -12.67
C THR A 92 35.94 9.90 -12.40
N GLU A 93 35.35 10.47 -13.45
CA GLU A 93 34.15 11.31 -13.36
C GLU A 93 32.98 10.59 -12.69
N LYS A 94 32.69 9.35 -13.10
CA LYS A 94 31.61 8.54 -12.51
C LYS A 94 31.90 8.13 -11.07
N LEU A 95 33.16 7.85 -10.74
CA LEU A 95 33.57 7.58 -9.36
C LEU A 95 33.36 8.81 -8.45
N LEU A 96 33.68 10.00 -8.96
CA LEU A 96 33.45 11.26 -8.24
C LEU A 96 31.95 11.56 -8.09
N GLU A 97 31.14 11.30 -9.12
CA GLU A 97 29.67 11.42 -9.04
C GLU A 97 29.09 10.52 -7.94
N PHE A 98 29.52 9.24 -7.89
CA PHE A 98 29.10 8.33 -6.84
C PHE A 98 29.56 8.80 -5.46
N LEU A 99 30.82 9.21 -5.31
CA LEU A 99 31.35 9.70 -4.05
C LEU A 99 30.53 10.86 -3.50
N LEU A 100 30.25 11.88 -4.32
CA LEU A 100 29.46 13.05 -3.92
C LEU A 100 28.02 12.66 -3.56
N LYS A 101 27.40 11.79 -4.36
CA LYS A 101 26.03 11.30 -4.13
C LYS A 101 25.90 10.51 -2.83
N TYR A 102 26.82 9.60 -2.53
CA TYR A 102 26.77 8.85 -1.28
C TYR A 102 27.11 9.73 -0.08
N TYR A 103 28.00 10.72 -0.23
CA TYR A 103 28.30 11.68 0.82
C TYR A 103 27.09 12.55 1.17
N SER A 104 26.29 12.97 0.18
CA SER A 104 25.04 13.71 0.44
C SER A 104 24.00 12.85 1.15
N LEU A 105 23.84 11.58 0.73
CA LEU A 105 22.91 10.65 1.38
C LEU A 105 23.33 10.35 2.83
N LEU A 106 24.63 10.12 3.08
CA LEU A 106 25.15 9.93 4.44
C LEU A 106 24.94 11.14 5.33
N LYS A 107 25.03 12.35 4.77
CA LYS A 107 24.76 13.60 5.49
C LYS A 107 23.28 13.72 5.85
N GLU A 108 22.37 13.25 5.00
CA GLU A 108 20.93 13.20 5.27
C GLU A 108 20.58 12.10 6.30
N GLU A 109 21.27 10.96 6.27
CA GLU A 109 21.13 9.89 7.25
C GLU A 109 21.84 10.18 8.59
N TYR A 110 22.73 11.17 8.63
CA TYR A 110 23.48 11.53 9.84
C TYR A 110 22.54 12.13 10.88
N ILE A 111 22.16 11.32 11.86
CA ILE A 111 21.47 11.75 13.07
C ILE A 111 22.53 12.21 14.06
N GLU A 112 22.58 13.51 14.33
CA GLU A 112 23.50 14.07 15.33
C GLU A 112 23.24 13.42 16.71
N PRO A 113 24.26 12.85 17.35
CA PRO A 113 24.12 12.28 18.69
C PRO A 113 23.73 13.38 19.68
N LYS A 114 22.47 13.38 20.13
CA LYS A 114 22.02 14.25 21.21
C LYS A 114 22.42 13.62 22.55
N PHE A 115 23.48 14.15 23.15
CA PHE A 115 23.82 13.85 24.53
C PHE A 115 22.91 14.65 25.44
N SER A 116 21.92 13.98 26.03
CA SER A 116 21.14 14.59 27.10
C SER A 116 21.89 14.49 28.42
N THR A 117 21.83 15.56 29.22
CA THR A 117 22.30 15.52 30.61
C THR A 117 21.47 14.54 31.44
N GLU A 118 22.02 14.04 32.55
CA GLU A 118 21.31 13.12 33.46
C GLU A 118 19.91 13.65 33.83
N SER A 119 19.79 14.95 34.07
CA SER A 119 18.53 15.64 34.37
C SER A 119 17.52 15.57 33.21
N GLU A 120 17.94 15.83 31.98
CA GLU A 120 17.07 15.72 30.79
C GLU A 120 16.63 14.27 30.52
N ILE A 121 17.47 13.28 30.86
CA ILE A 121 17.12 11.87 30.76
C ILE A 121 16.02 11.51 31.77
N GLN A 122 16.10 12.05 32.99
CA GLN A 122 15.09 11.82 34.02
C GLN A 122 13.77 12.52 33.69
N GLU A 123 13.81 13.75 33.17
CA GLU A 123 12.61 14.46 32.71
C GLU A 123 11.90 13.70 31.59
N LYS A 124 12.62 13.29 30.54
CA LYS A 124 12.05 12.49 29.42
C LYS A 124 11.50 11.14 29.87
N LYS A 125 12.14 10.48 30.84
CA LYS A 125 11.63 9.24 31.44
C LYS A 125 10.31 9.48 32.16
N THR A 126 10.22 10.58 32.90
CA THR A 126 9.01 10.97 33.64
C THR A 126 7.87 11.30 32.68
N GLU A 127 8.14 12.11 31.65
CA GLU A 127 7.17 12.43 30.58
C GLU A 127 6.67 11.18 29.86
N ARG A 128 7.57 10.25 29.52
CA ARG A 128 7.21 8.99 28.88
C ARG A 128 6.31 8.11 29.77
N LEU A 129 6.64 8.01 31.06
CA LEU A 129 5.84 7.25 32.04
C LEU A 129 4.44 7.85 32.19
N ASP A 130 4.32 9.18 32.14
CA ASP A 130 3.04 9.87 32.24
C ASP A 130 2.20 9.70 30.96
N LEU A 131 2.83 9.70 29.79
CA LEU A 131 2.18 9.34 28.52
C LEU A 131 1.68 7.89 28.50
N GLU A 132 2.49 6.92 28.96
CA GLU A 132 2.09 5.51 29.06
C GLU A 132 0.91 5.31 30.05
N LYS A 133 0.93 6.03 31.18
CA LYS A 133 -0.21 6.07 32.12
C LYS A 133 -1.45 6.72 31.51
N PHE A 134 -1.29 7.76 30.70
CA PHE A 134 -2.40 8.42 30.02
C PHE A 134 -3.04 7.49 28.96
N ILE A 135 -2.23 6.87 28.12
CA ILE A 135 -2.67 5.91 27.09
C ILE A 135 -3.39 4.71 27.73
N SER A 136 -2.84 4.14 28.81
CA SER A 136 -3.49 3.02 29.52
C SER A 136 -4.81 3.40 30.19
N ARG A 137 -4.99 4.65 30.61
CA ARG A 137 -6.29 5.16 31.13
C ARG A 137 -7.33 5.34 30.03
N LEU A 138 -6.91 5.78 28.83
CA LEU A 138 -7.80 5.88 27.67
C LEU A 138 -8.27 4.48 27.22
N SER A 139 -7.35 3.52 27.15
CA SER A 139 -7.68 2.13 26.80
C SER A 139 -8.60 1.43 27.81
N LYS A 140 -8.66 1.86 29.07
CA LYS A 140 -9.55 1.32 30.10
C LYS A 140 -10.93 2.00 30.17
N LYS A 141 -11.16 3.10 29.44
CA LYS A 141 -12.45 3.82 29.41
C LYS A 141 -13.39 3.34 28.29
N GLU A 142 -12.92 2.45 27.41
CA GLU A 142 -13.68 1.90 26.28
C GLU A 142 -14.29 0.50 26.54
N THR A 143 -14.31 0.05 27.80
CA THR A 143 -15.04 -1.15 28.28
C THR A 143 -16.02 -0.79 29.38
#